data_AF-A0A7Z1MGM0-F1
#
_entry.id   AF-A0A7Z1MGM0-F1
#
_cell.length_a   1.000
_cell.length_b   1.000
_cell.length_c   1.000
_cell.angle_alpha   90.00
_cell.angle_beta   90.00
_cell.angle_gamma   90.00
#
_symmetry.space_group_name_H-M   'P 1'
#
loop_
_entity.id
_entity.type
_entity.pdbx_description
1 polymer ?
#
loop_
_entity_poly.entity_id
_entity_poly.type
_entity_poly.pdbx_seq_one_letter_code
_entity_poly.pdbx_strand_id
1 'polypeptide(L)'
;MSDFTAIGQLVTEARNLLDSIKGGAIRTMQTQFDALKKVITTDGAKVVSDVDSLGRSKLQQLDSELARVKQGVDIQTLGGQGRYVTEITVNGDKDTFYPVCFTLPTGDETEIQVFRHYSWNSKNSGAQASDFDTTHVASALVVLKGQASPWSGDANYLRTVVNYQRYRQAVANVAFSAYCLTEKKDPSGPDTGYNKAGLGYLARSYSGFMLRGGKLKYQIISNKPIKFSLLDDGDIIGSSSASNTNVNWVAKTVPLASVETGDSSNKHSTTYIGYKKPEVSA
;
A
#
# COMPACT_ATOMS: atom_id res chain seq x y z
N MET A 1 -86.70 -48.89 -60.86
CA MET A 1 -85.34 -49.30 -60.43
C MET A 1 -84.23 -48.40 -60.99
N SER A 2 -84.50 -47.41 -61.84
CA SER A 2 -83.48 -46.51 -62.42
C SER A 2 -82.91 -45.46 -61.46
N ASP A 3 -83.73 -44.96 -60.51
CA ASP A 3 -83.38 -43.75 -59.74
C ASP A 3 -82.30 -44.00 -58.67
N PHE A 4 -82.24 -45.21 -58.09
CA PHE A 4 -81.22 -45.56 -57.10
C PHE A 4 -79.83 -45.74 -57.71
N THR A 5 -79.73 -46.13 -58.99
CA THR A 5 -78.46 -46.27 -59.69
C THR A 5 -77.80 -44.90 -59.94
N ALA A 6 -78.59 -43.90 -60.35
CA ALA A 6 -78.11 -42.53 -60.53
C ALA A 6 -77.65 -41.90 -59.20
N ILE A 7 -78.40 -42.12 -58.12
CA ILE A 7 -78.00 -41.67 -56.77
C ILE A 7 -76.69 -42.34 -56.33
N GLY A 8 -76.51 -43.64 -56.58
CA GLY A 8 -75.28 -44.37 -56.27
C GLY A 8 -74.04 -43.83 -56.99
N GLN A 9 -74.19 -43.43 -58.26
CA GLN A 9 -73.12 -42.77 -59.03
C GLN A 9 -72.78 -41.39 -58.44
N LEU A 10 -73.81 -40.58 -58.13
CA LEU A 10 -73.63 -39.24 -57.59
C LEU A 10 -72.96 -39.24 -56.20
N VAL A 11 -73.31 -40.20 -55.34
CA VAL A 11 -72.64 -40.41 -54.05
C VAL A 11 -71.19 -40.83 -54.22
N THR A 12 -70.89 -41.66 -55.23
CA THR A 12 -69.51 -42.09 -55.53
C THR A 12 -68.67 -40.92 -56.02
N GLU A 13 -69.18 -40.11 -56.94
CA GLU A 13 -68.52 -38.90 -57.42
C GLU A 13 -68.32 -37.86 -56.31
N ALA A 14 -69.32 -37.67 -55.44
CA ALA A 14 -69.21 -36.78 -54.28
C ALA A 14 -68.11 -37.24 -53.30
N ARG A 15 -67.95 -38.54 -53.07
CA ARG A 15 -66.86 -39.10 -52.26
C ARG A 15 -65.50 -38.86 -52.91
N ASN A 16 -65.38 -39.11 -54.21
CA ASN A 16 -64.14 -38.88 -54.96
C ASN A 16 -63.75 -37.39 -54.96
N LEU A 17 -64.73 -36.49 -55.11
CA LEU A 17 -64.51 -35.04 -55.03
C LEU A 17 -64.05 -34.64 -53.63
N LEU A 18 -64.69 -35.17 -52.58
CA LEU A 18 -64.33 -34.90 -51.20
C LEU A 18 -62.90 -35.38 -50.89
N ASP A 19 -62.52 -36.57 -51.36
CA ASP A 19 -61.17 -37.11 -51.14
C ASP A 19 -60.11 -36.31 -51.93
N SER A 20 -60.43 -35.85 -53.14
CA SER A 20 -59.58 -34.95 -53.91
C SER A 20 -59.36 -33.60 -53.22
N ILE A 21 -60.44 -33.00 -52.67
CA ILE A 21 -60.39 -31.74 -51.91
C ILE A 21 -59.56 -31.92 -50.63
N LYS A 22 -59.78 -33.01 -49.87
CA LYS A 22 -58.98 -33.33 -48.69
C LYS A 22 -57.51 -33.50 -49.03
N GLY A 23 -57.19 -34.26 -50.08
CA GLY A 23 -55.81 -34.45 -50.54
C GLY A 23 -55.16 -33.14 -51.02
N GLY A 24 -55.91 -32.28 -51.70
CA GLY A 24 -55.46 -30.95 -52.10
C GLY A 24 -55.15 -30.04 -50.91
N ALA A 25 -56.07 -29.96 -49.96
CA ALA A 25 -55.92 -29.17 -48.75
C ALA A 25 -54.72 -29.64 -47.88
N ILE A 26 -54.55 -30.96 -47.73
CA ILE A 26 -53.42 -31.54 -47.00
C ILE A 26 -52.08 -31.15 -47.65
N ARG A 27 -51.97 -31.25 -48.98
CA ARG A 27 -50.76 -30.82 -49.70
C ARG A 27 -50.47 -29.33 -49.50
N THR A 28 -51.49 -28.48 -49.55
CA THR A 28 -51.33 -27.05 -49.27
C THR A 28 -50.82 -26.80 -47.85
N MET A 29 -51.38 -27.48 -46.85
CA MET A 29 -50.92 -27.37 -45.45
C MET A 29 -49.49 -27.88 -45.26
N GLN A 30 -49.10 -28.97 -45.91
CA GLN A 30 -47.73 -29.50 -45.86
C GLN A 30 -46.73 -28.47 -46.43
N THR A 31 -47.03 -27.89 -47.60
CA THR A 31 -46.19 -26.85 -48.20
C THR A 31 -46.04 -25.62 -47.29
N GLN A 32 -47.14 -25.18 -46.66
CA GLN A 32 -47.08 -24.06 -45.72
C GLN A 32 -46.27 -24.40 -44.46
N PHE A 33 -46.40 -25.62 -43.94
CA PHE A 33 -45.65 -26.09 -42.78
C PHE A 33 -44.14 -26.17 -43.09
N ASP A 34 -43.75 -26.69 -44.25
CA ASP A 34 -42.35 -26.77 -44.66
C ASP A 34 -41.74 -25.37 -44.88
N ALA A 35 -42.52 -24.44 -45.44
CA ALA A 35 -42.11 -23.04 -45.55
C ALA A 35 -41.88 -22.41 -44.17
N LEU A 36 -42.82 -22.60 -43.23
CA LEU A 36 -42.68 -22.10 -41.85
C LEU A 36 -41.47 -22.71 -41.14
N LYS A 37 -41.26 -24.02 -41.26
CA LYS A 37 -40.11 -24.74 -40.70
C LYS A 37 -38.80 -24.18 -41.23
N LYS A 38 -38.73 -23.88 -42.52
CA LYS A 38 -37.55 -23.26 -43.14
C LYS A 38 -37.28 -21.86 -42.60
N VAL A 39 -38.33 -21.03 -42.45
CA VAL A 39 -38.23 -19.69 -41.85
C VAL A 39 -37.70 -19.77 -40.42
N ILE A 40 -38.32 -20.59 -39.56
CA ILE A 40 -37.90 -20.76 -38.17
C ILE A 40 -36.45 -21.25 -38.07
N THR A 41 -36.05 -22.19 -38.91
CA THR A 41 -34.69 -22.74 -38.88
C THR A 41 -33.66 -21.70 -39.34
N THR A 42 -33.97 -20.95 -40.40
CA THR A 42 -33.06 -19.94 -40.97
C THR A 42 -32.96 -18.72 -40.08
N ASP A 43 -34.10 -18.16 -39.68
CA ASP A 43 -34.16 -16.97 -38.83
C ASP A 43 -33.67 -17.27 -37.42
N GLY A 44 -33.99 -18.46 -36.88
CA GLY A 44 -33.46 -18.92 -35.60
C GLY A 44 -31.94 -19.04 -35.60
N ALA A 45 -31.36 -19.66 -36.64
CA ALA A 45 -29.91 -19.75 -36.79
C ALA A 45 -29.25 -18.36 -36.91
N LYS A 46 -29.90 -17.44 -37.63
CA LYS A 46 -29.43 -16.06 -37.76
C LYS A 46 -29.45 -15.33 -36.41
N VAL A 47 -30.55 -15.41 -35.66
CA VAL A 47 -30.67 -14.79 -34.33
C VAL A 47 -29.60 -15.32 -33.37
N VAL A 48 -29.36 -16.63 -33.36
CA VAL A 48 -28.29 -17.23 -32.54
C VAL A 48 -26.92 -16.67 -32.93
N SER A 49 -26.62 -16.59 -34.22
CA SER A 49 -25.37 -16.01 -34.72
C SER A 49 -25.22 -14.53 -34.34
N ASP A 50 -26.30 -13.76 -34.45
CA ASP A 50 -26.31 -12.33 -34.11
C ASP A 50 -26.05 -12.13 -32.61
N VAL A 51 -26.69 -12.94 -31.74
CA VAL A 51 -26.46 -12.92 -30.29
C VAL A 51 -25.02 -13.29 -29.93
N ASP A 52 -24.47 -14.33 -30.55
CA ASP A 52 -23.07 -14.73 -30.34
C ASP A 52 -22.09 -13.63 -30.76
N SER A 53 -22.35 -12.97 -31.89
CA SER A 53 -21.52 -11.86 -32.37
C SER A 53 -21.55 -10.65 -31.44
N LEU A 54 -22.74 -10.30 -30.94
CA LEU A 54 -22.94 -9.21 -29.98
C LEU A 54 -22.23 -9.50 -28.67
N GLY A 55 -22.35 -10.73 -28.15
CA GLY A 55 -21.67 -11.16 -26.93
C GLY A 55 -20.15 -11.04 -27.03
N ARG A 56 -19.55 -11.52 -28.13
CA ARG A 56 -18.11 -11.40 -28.37
C ARG A 56 -17.66 -9.95 -28.50
N SER A 57 -18.41 -9.12 -29.23
CA SER A 57 -18.10 -7.69 -29.37
C SER A 57 -18.14 -6.98 -28.01
N LYS A 58 -19.13 -7.27 -27.17
CA LYS A 58 -19.24 -6.64 -25.85
C LYS A 58 -18.13 -7.08 -24.89
N LEU A 59 -17.74 -8.36 -24.93
CA LEU A 59 -16.60 -8.87 -24.16
C LEU A 59 -15.29 -8.20 -24.59
N GLN A 60 -15.03 -8.09 -25.90
CA GLN A 60 -13.85 -7.39 -26.41
C GLN A 60 -13.82 -5.90 -26.01
N GLN A 61 -14.97 -5.23 -26.01
CA GLN A 61 -15.08 -3.86 -25.51
C GLN A 61 -14.75 -3.77 -24.02
N LEU A 62 -15.30 -4.65 -23.19
CA LEU A 62 -15.02 -4.68 -21.74
C LEU A 62 -13.54 -4.98 -21.45
N ASP A 63 -12.93 -5.91 -22.18
CA ASP A 63 -11.50 -6.21 -22.04
C ASP A 63 -10.64 -5.01 -22.42
N SER A 64 -11.01 -4.28 -23.48
CA SER A 64 -10.31 -3.07 -23.92
C SER A 64 -10.47 -1.93 -22.90
N GLU A 65 -11.67 -1.75 -22.35
CA GLU A 65 -11.92 -0.76 -21.29
C GLU A 65 -11.15 -1.11 -20.01
N LEU A 66 -11.12 -2.39 -19.62
CA LEU A 66 -10.39 -2.87 -18.46
C LEU A 66 -8.87 -2.68 -18.65
N ALA A 67 -8.33 -2.98 -19.84
CA ALA A 67 -6.93 -2.75 -20.15
C ALA A 67 -6.58 -1.26 -20.08
N ARG A 68 -7.45 -0.39 -20.61
CA ARG A 68 -7.29 1.07 -20.51
C ARG A 68 -7.31 1.55 -19.06
N VAL A 69 -8.22 1.04 -18.23
CA VAL A 69 -8.28 1.38 -16.80
C VAL A 69 -7.01 0.89 -16.09
N LYS A 70 -6.54 -0.33 -16.36
CA LYS A 70 -5.31 -0.86 -15.76
C LYS A 70 -4.04 -0.10 -16.16
N GLN A 71 -3.97 0.42 -17.38
CA GLN A 71 -2.82 1.16 -17.88
C GLN A 71 -2.87 2.66 -17.55
N GLY A 72 -4.07 3.22 -17.34
CA GLY A 72 -4.30 4.65 -17.19
C GLY A 72 -4.54 5.14 -15.76
N VAL A 73 -4.69 4.26 -14.77
CA VAL A 73 -4.78 4.69 -13.36
C VAL A 73 -3.36 4.92 -12.83
N ASP A 74 -2.79 6.06 -13.22
CA ASP A 74 -1.78 6.70 -12.41
C ASP A 74 -2.50 7.25 -11.17
N ILE A 75 -2.13 6.80 -9.97
CA ILE A 75 -2.74 7.22 -8.70
C ILE A 75 -2.72 8.77 -8.56
N GLN A 76 -1.76 9.43 -9.21
CA GLN A 76 -1.67 10.89 -9.27
C GLN A 76 -2.83 11.53 -10.06
N THR A 77 -3.34 10.87 -11.10
CA THR A 77 -4.50 11.37 -11.91
C THR A 77 -5.83 11.31 -11.16
N LEU A 78 -5.92 10.51 -10.09
CA LEU A 78 -7.09 10.44 -9.21
C LEU A 78 -7.04 11.46 -8.06
N GLY A 79 -6.01 12.32 -8.01
CA GLY A 79 -5.80 13.26 -6.90
C GLY A 79 -5.49 12.57 -5.57
N GLY A 80 -5.18 11.27 -5.60
CA GLY A 80 -4.82 10.50 -4.41
C GLY A 80 -3.37 10.76 -4.02
N GLN A 81 -3.11 11.13 -2.76
CA GLN A 81 -1.76 11.10 -2.21
C GLN A 81 -1.42 9.67 -1.81
N GLY A 82 -0.27 9.16 -2.28
CA GLY A 82 0.19 7.82 -1.93
C GLY A 82 0.35 7.69 -0.40
N ARG A 83 -0.12 6.58 0.19
CA ARG A 83 0.07 6.26 1.61
C ARG A 83 0.93 5.02 1.73
N TYR A 84 2.21 5.22 2.02
CA TYR A 84 3.18 4.14 2.20
C TYR A 84 3.30 3.82 3.69
N VAL A 85 3.23 2.54 4.06
CA VAL A 85 3.28 2.09 5.46
C VAL A 85 4.44 1.13 5.63
N THR A 86 5.33 1.43 6.58
CA THR A 86 6.38 0.53 7.05
C THR A 86 6.11 0.16 8.50
N GLU A 87 6.02 -1.14 8.79
CA GLU A 87 5.91 -1.64 10.16
C GLU A 87 7.27 -2.07 10.68
N ILE A 88 7.63 -1.62 11.88
CA ILE A 88 8.89 -1.98 12.54
C ILE A 88 8.57 -2.46 13.96
N THR A 89 9.15 -3.59 14.36
CA THR A 89 9.16 -4.04 15.76
C THR A 89 10.59 -3.98 16.28
N VAL A 90 10.80 -3.21 17.35
CA VAL A 90 12.13 -3.05 17.97
C VAL A 90 12.25 -4.02 19.14
N ASN A 91 12.95 -5.13 18.92
CA ASN A 91 13.07 -6.22 19.89
C ASN A 91 14.11 -5.98 20.99
N GLY A 92 14.97 -4.97 20.83
CA GLY A 92 16.07 -4.70 21.74
C GLY A 92 15.65 -4.27 23.15
N ASP A 93 16.60 -3.80 23.95
CA ASP A 93 16.36 -3.45 25.36
C ASP A 93 15.31 -2.33 25.52
N LYS A 94 14.47 -2.47 26.56
CA LYS A 94 13.33 -1.57 26.81
C LYS A 94 13.73 -0.17 27.26
N ASP A 95 14.95 0.03 27.71
CA ASP A 95 15.49 1.32 28.15
C ASP A 95 16.55 1.85 27.18
N THR A 96 16.55 1.32 25.95
CA THR A 96 17.45 1.69 24.86
C THR A 96 16.67 2.14 23.62
N PHE A 97 17.21 3.14 22.94
CA PHE A 97 16.72 3.67 21.68
C PHE A 97 17.60 3.21 20.52
N TYR A 98 16.95 2.73 19.47
CA TYR A 98 17.58 2.13 18.31
C TYR A 98 17.44 3.06 17.10
N PRO A 99 18.52 3.30 16.34
CA PRO A 99 18.51 4.19 15.20
C PRO A 99 17.66 3.66 14.05
N VAL A 100 16.82 4.55 13.51
CA VAL A 100 16.16 4.38 12.22
C VAL A 100 16.65 5.46 11.28
N CYS A 101 17.32 5.05 10.21
CA CYS A 101 17.89 5.95 9.21
C CYS A 101 17.12 5.86 7.89
N PHE A 102 17.02 7.00 7.20
CA PHE A 102 16.35 7.12 5.90
C PHE A 102 16.89 8.32 5.13
N THR A 103 16.55 8.40 3.85
CA THR A 103 16.82 9.55 2.98
C THR A 103 15.50 10.11 2.49
N LEU A 104 15.26 11.41 2.67
CA LEU A 104 14.07 12.04 2.12
C LEU A 104 14.23 12.21 0.61
N PRO A 105 13.16 12.00 -0.19
CA PRO A 105 13.16 12.33 -1.60
C PRO A 105 13.41 13.83 -1.83
N THR A 106 13.94 14.16 -3.01
CA THR A 106 14.06 15.54 -3.50
C THR A 106 12.74 16.01 -4.14
N GLY A 107 12.66 17.31 -4.46
CA GLY A 107 11.47 17.94 -5.05
C GLY A 107 10.48 18.41 -3.98
N ASP A 108 9.23 17.99 -4.07
CA ASP A 108 8.19 18.48 -3.14
C ASP A 108 8.36 17.99 -1.70
N GLU A 109 7.67 18.67 -0.78
CA GLU A 109 7.63 18.32 0.64
C GLU A 109 7.15 16.88 0.88
N THR A 110 7.86 16.21 1.78
CA THR A 110 7.56 14.87 2.27
C THR A 110 7.01 14.96 3.68
N GLU A 111 5.94 14.24 3.95
CA GLU A 111 5.38 14.06 5.29
C GLU A 111 5.62 12.62 5.75
N ILE A 112 6.11 12.48 7.00
CA ILE A 112 6.35 11.20 7.66
C ILE A 112 5.64 11.23 9.01
N GLN A 113 4.82 10.23 9.30
CA GLN A 113 4.19 10.02 10.59
C GLN A 113 4.72 8.74 11.24
N VAL A 114 5.33 8.87 12.41
CA VAL A 114 5.65 7.75 13.30
C VAL A 114 4.51 7.59 14.29
N PHE A 115 3.80 6.47 14.19
CA PHE A 115 2.60 6.16 14.96
C PHE A 115 2.75 4.90 15.79
N ARG A 116 2.24 4.99 17.02
CA ARG A 116 2.00 3.83 17.88
C ARG A 116 0.72 4.02 18.69
N HIS A 117 -0.16 3.03 18.63
CA HIS A 117 -1.31 2.95 19.53
C HIS A 117 -0.91 2.45 20.92
N TYR A 118 -1.47 3.02 21.98
CA TYR A 118 -1.03 2.77 23.36
C TYR A 118 -1.07 1.30 23.80
N SER A 119 -2.05 0.54 23.29
CA SER A 119 -2.33 -0.85 23.72
C SER A 119 -1.63 -1.91 22.89
N TRP A 120 -0.92 -1.55 21.82
CA TRP A 120 -0.14 -2.54 21.07
C TRP A 120 0.90 -3.19 21.98
N ASN A 121 1.19 -4.48 21.75
CA ASN A 121 2.12 -5.27 22.56
C ASN A 121 1.82 -5.21 24.08
N SER A 122 0.56 -5.12 24.47
CA SER A 122 0.17 -5.14 25.88
C SER A 122 0.53 -6.47 26.57
N LYS A 123 0.54 -6.49 27.90
CA LYS A 123 0.71 -7.74 28.68
C LYS A 123 -0.29 -8.85 28.32
N ASN A 124 -1.46 -8.48 27.80
CA ASN A 124 -2.50 -9.43 27.39
C ASN A 124 -2.30 -9.94 25.95
N SER A 125 -1.23 -9.52 25.25
CA SER A 125 -0.97 -9.87 23.85
C SER A 125 -0.21 -11.19 23.66
N GLY A 126 -0.11 -12.03 24.70
CA GLY A 126 0.54 -13.34 24.64
C GLY A 126 2.00 -13.24 24.19
N ALA A 127 2.39 -14.02 23.18
CA ALA A 127 3.76 -14.03 22.63
C ALA A 127 4.20 -12.67 22.03
N GLN A 128 3.26 -11.76 21.75
CA GLN A 128 3.53 -10.41 21.22
C GLN A 128 3.59 -9.35 22.33
N ALA A 129 3.55 -9.75 23.61
CA ALA A 129 3.66 -8.83 24.74
C ALA A 129 5.04 -8.15 24.76
N SER A 130 5.01 -6.86 25.08
CA SER A 130 6.21 -6.06 25.31
C SER A 130 6.83 -6.34 26.67
N ASP A 131 8.09 -5.94 26.84
CA ASP A 131 8.83 -6.13 28.09
C ASP A 131 8.42 -5.13 29.20
N PHE A 132 7.34 -4.36 28.98
CA PHE A 132 6.81 -3.37 29.93
C PHE A 132 5.68 -3.89 30.82
N ASP A 133 5.23 -5.13 30.62
CA ASP A 133 4.19 -5.83 31.41
C ASP A 133 3.01 -4.95 31.84
N THR A 134 2.39 -4.25 30.88
CA THR A 134 1.26 -3.35 31.14
C THR A 134 0.26 -3.33 30.01
N THR A 135 -0.95 -2.83 30.27
CA THR A 135 -2.00 -2.65 29.26
C THR A 135 -1.85 -1.33 28.50
N HIS A 136 -1.37 -0.28 29.18
CA HIS A 136 -1.05 1.02 28.58
C HIS A 136 0.47 1.13 28.37
N VAL A 137 0.93 0.62 27.22
CA VAL A 137 2.37 0.45 26.94
C VAL A 137 3.02 1.77 26.54
N ALA A 138 2.72 2.29 25.35
CA ALA A 138 3.31 3.54 24.85
C ALA A 138 2.50 4.06 23.66
N SER A 139 2.22 5.36 23.61
CA SER A 139 1.63 5.98 22.43
C SER A 139 2.54 7.04 21.87
N ALA A 140 2.66 7.07 20.54
CA ALA A 140 3.40 8.10 19.84
C ALA A 140 2.60 8.56 18.62
N LEU A 141 2.51 9.88 18.47
CA LEU A 141 2.13 10.56 17.24
C LEU A 141 3.21 11.62 17.00
N VAL A 142 4.19 11.26 16.15
CA VAL A 142 5.24 12.17 15.71
C VAL A 142 5.08 12.40 14.23
N VAL A 143 4.94 13.66 13.81
CA VAL A 143 4.80 14.03 12.40
C VAL A 143 5.98 14.92 12.01
N LEU A 144 6.66 14.50 10.96
CA LEU A 144 7.82 15.16 10.39
C LEU A 144 7.46 15.68 8.99
N LYS A 145 7.98 16.86 8.66
CA LYS A 145 7.94 17.42 7.31
C LYS A 145 9.32 17.79 6.85
N GLY A 146 9.63 17.55 5.58
CA GLY A 146 10.94 17.88 5.05
C GLY A 146 11.12 17.51 3.59
N GLN A 147 12.30 17.78 3.06
CA GLN A 147 12.72 17.35 1.74
C GLN A 147 14.24 17.21 1.66
N ALA A 148 14.70 16.32 0.79
CA ALA A 148 16.10 16.10 0.47
C ALA A 148 16.99 15.79 1.70
N SER A 149 18.28 16.04 1.62
CA SER A 149 19.23 15.82 2.72
C SER A 149 19.96 17.11 3.09
N PRO A 150 20.63 17.15 4.27
CA PRO A 150 21.50 18.27 4.65
C PRO A 150 22.60 18.60 3.64
N TRP A 151 22.93 17.68 2.73
CA TRP A 151 23.94 17.88 1.69
C TRP A 151 23.33 18.14 0.30
N SER A 152 22.01 18.35 0.22
CA SER A 152 21.37 18.75 -1.03
C SER A 152 21.77 20.18 -1.42
N GLY A 153 21.87 20.44 -2.72
CA GLY A 153 22.09 21.79 -3.25
C GLY A 153 20.82 22.66 -3.25
N ASP A 154 19.63 22.02 -3.25
CA ASP A 154 18.34 22.70 -3.23
C ASP A 154 17.94 23.13 -1.81
N ALA A 155 16.90 23.97 -1.70
CA ALA A 155 16.29 24.30 -0.42
C ALA A 155 15.85 23.01 0.30
N ASN A 156 16.40 22.77 1.49
CA ASN A 156 16.25 21.49 2.17
C ASN A 156 16.03 21.69 3.66
N TYR A 157 15.24 20.81 4.25
CA TYR A 157 14.95 20.86 5.68
C TYR A 157 14.32 19.55 6.16
N LEU A 158 14.36 19.34 7.47
CA LEU A 158 13.49 18.42 8.19
C LEU A 158 13.03 19.10 9.47
N ARG A 159 11.75 19.00 9.79
CA ARG A 159 11.13 19.63 10.94
C ARG A 159 10.13 18.69 11.59
N THR A 160 10.16 18.63 12.92
CA THR A 160 9.06 18.04 13.69
C THR A 160 7.92 19.04 13.82
N VAL A 161 6.73 18.62 13.36
CA VAL A 161 5.50 19.43 13.39
C VAL A 161 4.57 18.98 14.51
N VAL A 162 4.57 17.69 14.83
CA VAL A 162 3.80 17.11 15.92
C VAL A 162 4.73 16.19 16.71
N ASN A 163 4.71 16.28 18.03
CA ASN A 163 5.37 15.32 18.91
C ASN A 163 4.56 15.15 20.20
N TYR A 164 3.55 14.28 20.11
CA TYR A 164 2.70 13.90 21.23
C TYR A 164 2.97 12.44 21.59
N GLN A 165 3.41 12.23 22.82
CA GLN A 165 3.73 10.90 23.33
C GLN A 165 3.06 10.70 24.69
N ARG A 166 2.56 9.50 24.95
CA ARG A 166 1.88 9.16 26.20
C ARG A 166 2.40 7.86 26.79
N TYR A 167 2.31 7.77 28.11
CA TYR A 167 2.74 6.65 28.96
C TYR A 167 4.25 6.43 29.02
N ARG A 168 4.94 6.43 27.88
CA ARG A 168 6.39 6.23 27.73
C ARG A 168 6.88 6.96 26.48
N GLN A 169 8.03 7.63 26.58
CA GLN A 169 8.73 8.14 25.41
C GLN A 169 9.15 6.94 24.54
N ALA A 170 8.80 6.98 23.26
CA ALA A 170 8.99 5.91 22.29
C ALA A 170 9.72 6.38 21.01
N VAL A 171 9.75 7.69 20.75
CA VAL A 171 10.49 8.32 19.65
C VAL A 171 11.38 9.42 20.20
N ALA A 172 12.64 9.46 19.79
CA ALA A 172 13.64 10.43 20.22
C ALA A 172 14.68 10.74 19.13
N ASN A 173 15.59 11.68 19.39
CA ASN A 173 16.72 12.04 18.53
C ASN A 173 16.35 12.22 17.05
N VAL A 174 15.24 12.92 16.79
CA VAL A 174 14.84 13.25 15.41
C VAL A 174 15.84 14.24 14.86
N ALA A 175 16.41 14.00 13.69
CA ALA A 175 17.40 14.91 13.14
C ALA A 175 17.52 14.82 11.63
N PHE A 176 17.85 15.96 11.03
CA PHE A 176 18.08 16.05 9.59
C PHE A 176 19.38 15.38 9.17
N SER A 177 20.40 15.41 10.04
CA SER A 177 21.58 14.54 10.00
C SER A 177 21.43 13.44 11.04
N ALA A 178 21.44 12.17 10.64
CA ALA A 178 21.21 11.06 11.56
C ALA A 178 22.28 11.00 12.67
N TYR A 179 21.85 10.63 13.88
CA TYR A 179 22.72 10.44 15.04
C TYR A 179 23.60 9.20 14.87
N CYS A 180 24.92 9.38 14.92
CA CYS A 180 25.89 8.32 14.67
C CYS A 180 27.25 8.62 15.27
N LEU A 181 28.11 7.59 15.30
CA LEU A 181 29.55 7.72 15.47
C LEU A 181 30.17 7.94 14.08
N THR A 182 31.06 8.92 13.95
CA THR A 182 31.97 9.01 12.81
C THR A 182 33.28 8.32 13.11
N GLU A 183 33.79 7.56 12.15
CA GLU A 183 35.10 6.94 12.23
C GLU A 183 35.78 6.92 10.86
N LYS A 184 37.10 6.82 10.86
CA LYS A 184 37.91 6.82 9.64
C LYS A 184 37.71 5.49 8.91
N LYS A 185 37.32 5.56 7.64
CA LYS A 185 37.04 4.36 6.84
C LYS A 185 38.32 3.64 6.43
N ASP A 186 39.21 4.34 5.74
CA ASP A 186 40.53 3.85 5.36
C ASP A 186 41.58 4.45 6.32
N PRO A 187 42.21 3.65 7.20
CA PRO A 187 43.26 4.11 8.09
C PRO A 187 44.43 4.79 7.38
N SER A 188 44.74 4.35 6.15
CA SER A 188 45.82 4.89 5.31
C SER A 188 45.43 6.13 4.52
N GLY A 189 44.13 6.41 4.42
CA GLY A 189 43.60 7.57 3.71
C GLY A 189 43.82 8.89 4.46
N PRO A 190 43.49 10.04 3.84
CA PRO A 190 43.67 11.34 4.47
C PRO A 190 42.74 11.51 5.68
N ASP A 191 43.18 12.32 6.65
CA ASP A 191 42.31 12.88 7.68
C ASP A 191 41.51 14.04 7.08
N THR A 192 40.21 14.07 7.36
CA THR A 192 39.26 15.03 6.80
C THR A 192 38.45 15.65 7.93
N GLY A 193 37.75 16.75 7.65
CA GLY A 193 36.79 17.32 8.61
C GLY A 193 35.66 16.35 9.02
N TYR A 194 35.48 15.26 8.28
CA TYR A 194 34.36 14.33 8.43
C TYR A 194 34.71 13.05 9.16
N ASN A 195 36.00 12.72 9.34
CA ASN A 195 36.42 11.43 9.89
C ASN A 195 37.09 11.51 11.26
N LYS A 196 37.03 12.69 11.88
CA LYS A 196 37.34 12.83 13.30
C LYS A 196 36.34 12.00 14.09
N ALA A 197 36.85 11.18 15.02
CA ALA A 197 36.00 10.38 15.89
C ALA A 197 35.08 11.30 16.70
N GLY A 198 33.78 11.08 16.61
CA GLY A 198 32.78 11.91 17.27
C GLY A 198 31.42 11.26 17.26
N LEU A 199 30.69 11.41 18.35
CA LEU A 199 29.31 10.94 18.48
C LEU A 199 28.36 12.14 18.38
N GLY A 200 27.36 12.06 17.52
CA GLY A 200 26.36 13.12 17.38
C GLY A 200 25.62 13.08 16.03
N TYR A 201 24.99 14.18 15.66
CA TYR A 201 24.25 14.31 14.40
C TYR A 201 25.19 14.58 13.21
N LEU A 202 25.84 13.53 12.71
CA LEU A 202 27.00 13.65 11.82
C LEU A 202 26.77 13.06 10.40
N ALA A 203 25.78 12.19 10.23
CA ALA A 203 25.48 11.57 8.93
C ALA A 203 24.67 12.52 8.03
N ARG A 204 25.34 13.47 7.35
CA ARG A 204 24.69 14.54 6.57
C ARG A 204 23.93 14.08 5.31
N SER A 205 24.12 12.85 4.86
CA SER A 205 23.39 12.29 3.72
C SER A 205 22.11 11.57 4.14
N TYR A 206 21.88 11.40 5.45
CA TYR A 206 20.79 10.62 6.00
C TYR A 206 20.09 11.42 7.09
N SER A 207 18.77 11.32 7.11
CA SER A 207 17.97 11.75 8.24
C SER A 207 17.69 10.56 9.15
N GLY A 208 17.30 10.84 10.39
CA GLY A 208 17.01 9.77 11.32
C GLY A 208 16.12 10.19 12.47
N PHE A 209 15.61 9.17 13.13
CA PHE A 209 15.03 9.23 14.47
C PHE A 209 15.36 7.92 15.17
N MET A 210 15.13 7.85 16.47
CA MET A 210 15.33 6.62 17.22
C MET A 210 14.03 6.11 17.82
N LEU A 211 13.87 4.79 17.80
CA LEU A 211 12.71 4.08 18.33
C LEU A 211 13.10 3.31 19.58
N ARG A 212 12.26 3.37 20.62
CA ARG A 212 12.49 2.63 21.86
C ARG A 212 12.32 1.12 21.66
N GLY A 213 13.21 0.33 22.25
CA GLY A 213 13.10 -1.12 22.32
C GLY A 213 12.04 -1.63 23.30
N GLY A 214 12.14 -2.90 23.66
CA GLY A 214 11.20 -3.60 24.54
C GLY A 214 10.07 -4.31 23.78
N LYS A 215 10.35 -4.79 22.57
CA LYS A 215 9.39 -5.40 21.62
C LYS A 215 8.22 -4.49 21.29
N LEU A 216 8.53 -3.23 21.01
CA LEU A 216 7.53 -2.24 20.62
C LEU A 216 7.33 -2.24 19.11
N LYS A 217 6.07 -2.42 18.69
CA LYS A 217 5.62 -2.24 17.30
C LYS A 217 5.36 -0.76 17.01
N TYR A 218 5.77 -0.32 15.83
CA TYR A 218 5.57 1.01 15.27
C TYR A 218 5.03 0.92 13.84
N GLN A 219 4.27 1.93 13.43
CA GLN A 219 3.94 2.18 12.04
C GLN A 219 4.54 3.51 11.61
N ILE A 220 5.34 3.50 10.55
CA ILE A 220 5.86 4.69 9.90
C ILE A 220 5.10 4.86 8.60
N ILE A 221 4.43 6.00 8.46
CA ILE A 221 3.55 6.30 7.33
C ILE A 221 4.16 7.48 6.57
N SER A 222 4.22 7.42 5.25
CA SER A 222 4.73 8.54 4.44
C SER A 222 3.87 8.78 3.20
N ASN A 223 3.89 10.04 2.72
CA ASN A 223 3.23 10.43 1.47
C ASN A 223 4.07 10.11 0.21
N LYS A 224 5.31 9.67 0.40
CA LYS A 224 6.25 9.27 -0.66
C LYS A 224 6.89 7.91 -0.30
N PRO A 225 7.36 7.12 -1.28
CA PRO A 225 8.06 5.87 -1.00
C PRO A 225 9.42 6.15 -0.35
N ILE A 226 9.63 5.68 0.88
CA ILE A 226 10.87 5.86 1.65
C ILE A 226 11.25 4.52 2.26
N LYS A 227 12.55 4.19 2.19
CA LYS A 227 13.10 3.04 2.90
C LYS A 227 13.57 3.48 4.29
N PHE A 228 12.91 2.98 5.32
CA PHE A 228 13.32 3.14 6.71
C PHE A 228 14.14 1.92 7.14
N SER A 229 15.38 2.15 7.57
CA SER A 229 16.28 1.10 8.03
C SER A 229 16.43 1.18 9.53
N LEU A 230 15.87 0.20 10.26
CA LEU A 230 16.23 -0.04 11.67
C LEU A 230 17.64 -0.65 11.71
N LEU A 231 18.49 -0.10 12.58
CA LEU A 231 19.90 -0.47 12.69
C LEU A 231 20.26 -0.83 14.12
N ASP A 232 21.19 -1.77 14.28
CA ASP A 232 21.79 -2.15 15.55
C ASP A 232 23.04 -1.32 15.85
N ASP A 233 23.57 -1.42 17.08
CA ASP A 233 24.81 -0.75 17.45
C ASP A 233 25.98 -1.28 16.62
N GLY A 234 26.70 -0.39 15.94
CA GLY A 234 27.84 -0.76 15.10
C GLY A 234 27.51 -0.95 13.61
N ASP A 235 26.24 -0.92 13.21
CA ASP A 235 25.88 -1.02 11.79
C ASP A 235 26.37 0.20 10.99
N ILE A 236 26.79 0.00 9.75
CA ILE A 236 27.19 1.10 8.87
C ILE A 236 25.95 1.74 8.24
N ILE A 237 25.66 3.00 8.59
CA ILE A 237 24.60 3.81 7.98
C ILE A 237 24.98 4.15 6.53
N GLY A 238 26.24 4.52 6.34
CA GLY A 238 26.81 4.87 5.05
C GLY A 238 28.31 5.13 5.17
N SER A 239 28.98 5.24 4.02
CA SER A 239 30.40 5.53 3.99
C SER A 239 30.76 6.38 2.78
N SER A 240 31.88 7.11 2.87
CA SER A 240 32.43 7.85 1.75
C SER A 240 33.95 7.79 1.74
N SER A 241 34.53 7.67 0.54
CA SER A 241 35.97 7.57 0.30
C SER A 241 36.31 8.32 -0.99
N ALA A 242 36.53 9.63 -0.87
CA ALA A 242 36.99 10.50 -1.95
C ALA A 242 38.20 11.33 -1.48
N SER A 243 38.77 12.14 -2.37
CA SER A 243 39.95 12.96 -2.05
C SER A 243 39.75 13.90 -0.84
N ASN A 244 38.50 14.29 -0.55
CA ASN A 244 38.12 15.18 0.55
C ASN A 244 37.21 14.51 1.60
N THR A 245 36.96 13.20 1.50
CA THR A 245 36.09 12.46 2.44
C THR A 245 36.65 11.06 2.70
N ASN A 246 36.71 10.64 3.96
CA ASN A 246 37.21 9.29 4.32
C ASN A 246 36.56 8.83 5.63
N VAL A 247 35.25 8.56 5.59
CA VAL A 247 34.41 8.40 6.78
C VAL A 247 33.46 7.21 6.65
N ASN A 248 33.28 6.50 7.75
CA ASN A 248 32.14 5.64 8.03
C ASN A 248 31.22 6.36 9.04
N TRP A 249 29.93 6.39 8.75
CA TRP A 249 28.90 6.76 9.72
C TRP A 249 28.31 5.48 10.30
N VAL A 250 28.48 5.31 11.60
CA VAL A 250 28.19 4.07 12.32
C VAL A 250 27.06 4.29 13.30
N ALA A 251 26.03 3.46 13.18
CA ALA A 251 24.84 3.49 14.01
C ALA A 251 25.23 3.27 15.48
N LYS A 252 24.64 4.08 16.34
CA LYS A 252 24.80 3.95 17.78
C LYS A 252 23.45 3.95 18.46
N THR A 253 23.26 2.99 19.36
CA THR A 253 22.11 2.97 20.26
C THR A 253 22.31 3.98 21.38
N VAL A 254 21.21 4.49 21.94
CA VAL A 254 21.26 5.52 23.00
C VAL A 254 20.39 5.08 24.17
N PRO A 255 20.91 5.09 25.42
CA PRO A 255 20.10 4.78 26.59
C PRO A 255 19.05 5.89 26.82
N LEU A 256 17.88 5.52 27.36
CA LEU A 256 16.77 6.43 27.65
C LEU A 256 17.18 7.69 28.43
N ALA A 257 18.19 7.60 29.30
CA ALA A 257 18.66 8.74 30.08
C ALA A 257 19.43 9.80 29.24
N SER A 258 19.92 9.43 28.06
CA SER A 258 20.79 10.26 27.21
C SER A 258 20.12 10.72 25.92
N VAL A 259 18.84 10.37 25.72
CA VAL A 259 18.13 10.79 24.51
C VAL A 259 17.74 12.26 24.57
N GLU A 260 17.81 12.90 23.42
CA GLU A 260 17.26 14.22 23.21
C GLU A 260 15.80 14.10 22.77
N THR A 261 14.97 14.92 23.40
CA THR A 261 13.56 14.95 23.09
C THR A 261 13.27 16.09 22.12
N GLY A 262 12.65 15.78 20.99
CA GLY A 262 12.40 16.75 19.92
C GLY A 262 13.35 16.52 18.75
N ASP A 263 13.51 17.55 17.91
CA ASP A 263 14.49 17.51 16.84
C ASP A 263 15.73 18.36 17.15
N SER A 264 16.89 17.96 16.65
CA SER A 264 18.18 18.56 17.00
C SER A 264 18.34 20.02 16.53
N SER A 265 17.53 20.45 15.55
CA SER A 265 17.66 21.73 14.84
C SER A 265 16.52 22.71 15.10
N ASN A 266 15.46 22.24 15.75
CA ASN A 266 14.24 22.96 16.05
C ASN A 266 13.76 22.49 17.43
N LYS A 267 13.76 23.44 18.38
CA LYS A 267 13.39 23.27 19.78
C LYS A 267 11.89 23.02 19.94
N HIS A 268 11.35 21.99 19.32
CA HIS A 268 9.96 21.61 19.49
C HIS A 268 9.78 20.92 20.84
N SER A 269 9.02 21.52 21.75
CA SER A 269 8.67 20.92 23.04
C SER A 269 7.89 19.62 22.84
N THR A 270 8.08 18.63 23.69
CA THR A 270 7.18 17.48 23.75
C THR A 270 6.02 17.73 24.68
N THR A 271 4.84 17.30 24.26
CA THR A 271 3.75 17.07 25.20
C THR A 271 3.84 15.61 25.63
N TYR A 272 4.40 15.39 26.82
CA TYR A 272 4.48 14.07 27.44
C TYR A 272 3.49 13.99 28.61
N ILE A 273 2.50 13.11 28.48
CA ILE A 273 1.54 12.81 29.56
C ILE A 273 1.82 11.39 30.06
N GLY A 274 2.49 11.29 31.20
CA GLY A 274 2.74 10.04 31.92
C GLY A 274 1.82 9.88 33.15
N TYR A 275 1.79 8.69 33.73
CA TYR A 275 1.30 8.53 35.11
C TYR A 275 2.19 9.36 36.05
N LYS A 276 1.61 9.99 37.09
CA LYS A 276 2.38 10.72 38.11
C LYS A 276 3.59 9.88 38.54
N LYS A 277 4.77 10.49 38.61
CA LYS A 277 5.98 9.86 39.17
C LYS A 277 5.64 9.27 40.55
N PRO A 278 6.11 8.07 40.91
CA PRO A 278 6.26 7.75 42.32
C PRO A 278 7.21 8.81 42.90
N GLU A 279 6.75 9.51 43.93
CA GLU A 279 7.65 10.29 44.77
C GLU A 279 8.68 9.32 45.34
N VAL A 280 9.94 9.47 44.94
CA VAL A 280 11.03 8.84 45.66
C VAL A 280 11.16 9.64 46.95
N SER A 281 10.70 9.07 48.06
CA SER A 281 10.98 9.60 49.39
C SER A 281 12.49 9.75 49.56
N ALA A 282 12.90 10.87 50.15
CA ALA A 282 14.27 11.23 50.49
C ALA A 282 15.03 10.13 51.24
#